data_AF-A0A136KQL2-F1
#
_entry.id   AF-A0A136KQL2-F1
#
_cell.length_a   1.000
_cell.length_b   1.000
_cell.length_c   1.000
_cell.angle_alpha   90.00
_cell.angle_beta   90.00
_cell.angle_gamma   90.00
#
_symmetry.space_group_name_H-M   'P 1'
#
loop_
_entity.id
_entity.type
_entity.pdbx_description
1 polymer ?
#
loop_
_entity_poly.entity_id
_entity_poly.type
_entity_poly.pdbx_seq_one_letter_code
_entity_poly.pdbx_strand_id
1 'polypeptide(L)'
;MNFIKKRPLLILSFILFSISVLIRYQVYSLSNEDVDILLGWYKQIFKYGKTSLGNGEFSNYTPAYLYLMYIARLFSRWLDGFAIIKIIPTIFDLISALAIYLLARLRFDNDRPYLLAAIFFYFANHYVQQHRLGANR
;
A
#
# COMPACT_ATOMS: atom_id res chain seq x y z
N MET A 1 12.12 9.05 31.37
CA MET A 1 13.17 8.06 31.03
C MET A 1 12.81 6.59 31.34
N ASN A 2 11.75 6.29 32.12
CA ASN A 2 11.45 4.93 32.56
C ASN A 2 10.62 4.07 31.57
N PHE A 3 9.87 4.70 30.66
CA PHE A 3 9.05 4.00 29.66
C PHE A 3 9.91 3.33 28.57
N ILE A 4 10.99 4.00 28.16
CA ILE A 4 11.88 3.53 27.08
C ILE A 4 12.53 2.19 27.42
N LYS A 5 12.98 2.04 28.66
CA LYS A 5 13.57 0.78 29.14
C LYS A 5 12.53 -0.34 29.30
N LYS A 6 11.26 -0.01 29.55
CA LYS A 6 10.20 -0.99 29.81
C LYS A 6 9.58 -1.56 28.53
N ARG A 7 9.52 -0.76 27.45
CA ARG A 7 8.86 -1.13 26.19
C ARG A 7 9.74 -0.84 24.96
N PRO A 8 10.96 -1.39 24.91
CA PRO A 8 11.90 -1.08 23.84
C PRO A 8 11.38 -1.50 22.46
N LEU A 9 10.67 -2.64 22.38
CA LEU A 9 10.13 -3.13 21.11
C LEU A 9 8.97 -2.27 20.61
N LEU A 10 8.11 -1.75 21.49
CA LEU A 10 7.06 -0.83 21.07
C LEU A 10 7.64 0.45 20.45
N ILE A 11 8.69 0.99 21.05
CA ILE A 11 9.37 2.18 20.54
C ILE A 11 10.04 1.89 19.20
N LEU A 12 10.74 0.77 19.09
CA LEU A 12 11.32 0.33 17.83
C LEU A 12 10.24 0.16 16.74
N SER A 13 9.08 -0.39 17.10
CA SER A 13 7.94 -0.54 16.18
C SER A 13 7.44 0.81 15.68
N PHE A 14 7.30 1.79 16.58
CA PHE A 14 6.88 3.15 16.21
C PHE A 14 7.90 3.83 15.29
N ILE A 15 9.19 3.68 15.58
CA ILE A 15 10.27 4.21 14.73
C ILE A 15 10.22 3.56 13.34
N LEU A 16 10.15 2.23 13.26
CA LEU A 16 10.09 1.50 11.98
C LEU A 16 8.86 1.88 11.16
N PHE A 17 7.70 1.98 11.80
CA PHE A 17 6.48 2.42 11.13
C PHE A 17 6.61 3.86 10.62
N SER A 18 7.16 4.77 11.43
CA SER A 18 7.38 6.16 11.02
C SER A 18 8.35 6.27 9.84
N ILE A 19 9.47 5.53 9.87
CA ILE A 19 10.41 5.44 8.76
C ILE A 19 9.71 4.91 7.50
N SER A 20 8.88 3.88 7.64
CA SER A 20 8.12 3.30 6.53
C SER A 20 7.16 4.31 5.89
N VAL A 21 6.44 5.11 6.70
CA VAL A 21 5.57 6.20 6.20
C VAL A 21 6.39 7.28 5.49
N LEU A 22 7.53 7.68 6.05
CA LEU A 22 8.42 8.67 5.44
C LEU A 22 8.95 8.19 4.09
N ILE A 23 9.36 6.93 4.00
CA ILE A 23 9.78 6.30 2.74
C ILE A 23 8.63 6.36 1.73
N ARG A 24 7.41 5.95 2.11
CA ARG A 24 6.24 5.99 1.23
C ARG A 24 5.96 7.39 0.70
N TYR A 25 6.07 8.40 1.57
CA TYR A 25 5.90 9.80 1.20
C TYR A 25 6.96 10.26 0.19
N GLN A 26 8.23 9.93 0.42
CA GLN A 26 9.33 10.31 -0.49
C GLN A 26 9.22 9.67 -1.88
N VAL A 27 8.73 8.43 -1.96
CA VAL A 27 8.55 7.73 -3.23
C VAL A 27 7.16 7.93 -3.85
N TYR A 28 6.30 8.69 -3.16
CA TYR A 28 4.91 8.84 -3.57
C TYR A 28 4.76 9.43 -4.96
N SER A 29 5.60 10.39 -5.34
CA SER A 29 5.56 11.05 -6.66
C SER A 29 6.22 10.25 -7.80
N LEU A 30 6.89 9.14 -7.50
CA LEU A 30 7.68 8.40 -8.48
C LEU A 30 6.80 7.44 -9.30
N SER A 31 6.82 7.51 -10.65
CA SER A 31 6.10 6.54 -11.50
C SER A 31 6.99 5.39 -11.98
N ASN A 32 6.39 4.29 -12.39
CA ASN A 32 7.04 3.22 -13.15
C ASN A 32 6.05 2.70 -14.21
N GLU A 33 6.52 1.82 -15.09
CA GLU A 33 5.70 1.27 -16.18
C GLU A 33 4.40 0.64 -15.68
N ASP A 34 4.45 -0.11 -14.57
CA ASP A 34 3.26 -0.69 -13.96
C ASP A 34 2.24 0.37 -13.55
N VAL A 35 2.67 1.44 -12.86
CA VAL A 35 1.79 2.53 -12.45
C VAL A 35 1.19 3.24 -13.67
N ASP A 36 1.95 3.40 -14.75
CA ASP A 36 1.46 4.04 -15.98
C ASP A 36 0.39 3.18 -16.68
N ILE A 37 0.57 1.85 -16.72
CA ILE A 37 -0.43 0.89 -17.21
C ILE A 37 -1.71 0.97 -16.36
N LEU A 38 -1.56 0.91 -15.04
CA LEU A 38 -2.68 1.00 -14.10
C LEU A 38 -3.42 2.34 -14.22
N LEU A 39 -2.70 3.43 -14.45
CA LEU A 39 -3.30 4.74 -14.70
C LEU A 39 -4.10 4.74 -16.01
N GLY A 40 -3.64 4.03 -17.04
CA GLY A 40 -4.40 3.78 -18.27
C GLY A 40 -5.73 3.09 -17.99
N TRP A 41 -5.72 2.04 -17.17
CA TRP A 41 -6.94 1.33 -16.76
C TRP A 41 -7.89 2.22 -15.96
N TYR A 42 -7.35 2.99 -15.01
CA TYR A 42 -8.14 3.94 -14.25
C TYR A 42 -8.80 4.99 -15.14
N LYS A 43 -8.10 5.52 -16.15
CA LYS A 43 -8.68 6.47 -17.11
C LYS A 43 -9.86 5.88 -17.90
N GLN A 44 -9.77 4.60 -18.29
CA GLN A 44 -10.88 3.89 -18.93
C GLN A 44 -12.10 3.78 -18.01
N ILE A 45 -11.88 3.38 -16.75
CA ILE A 45 -12.92 3.27 -15.72
C ILE A 45 -13.53 4.64 -15.38
N PHE A 46 -12.71 5.68 -15.33
CA PHE A 46 -13.16 7.04 -15.07
C PHE A 46 -14.07 7.55 -16.19
N LYS A 47 -13.69 7.31 -17.45
CA LYS A 47 -14.43 7.75 -18.64
C LYS A 47 -15.74 7.00 -18.87
N TYR A 48 -15.71 5.67 -18.77
CA TYR A 48 -16.85 4.81 -19.15
C TYR A 48 -17.63 4.25 -17.95
N GLY A 49 -17.07 4.33 -16.74
CA GLY A 49 -17.75 3.91 -15.52
C GLY A 49 -18.03 2.41 -15.49
N LYS A 50 -19.27 2.03 -15.17
CA LYS A 50 -19.61 0.61 -14.97
C LYS A 50 -19.52 -0.22 -16.26
N THR A 51 -19.63 0.41 -17.43
CA THR A 51 -19.60 -0.30 -18.71
C THR A 51 -18.20 -0.82 -19.03
N SER A 52 -17.14 -0.16 -18.56
CA SER A 52 -15.78 -0.68 -18.74
C SER A 52 -15.58 -2.02 -18.04
N LEU A 53 -16.22 -2.23 -16.88
CA LEU A 53 -16.11 -3.47 -16.11
C LEU A 53 -16.69 -4.68 -16.82
N GLY A 54 -17.67 -4.47 -17.71
CA GLY A 54 -18.30 -5.56 -18.48
C GLY A 54 -17.50 -6.00 -19.70
N ASN A 55 -16.67 -5.12 -20.27
CA ASN A 55 -15.95 -5.39 -21.52
C ASN A 55 -14.51 -5.87 -21.29
N GLY A 56 -13.85 -5.48 -20.20
CA GLY A 56 -12.60 -6.10 -19.70
C GLY A 56 -11.33 -6.02 -20.57
N GLU A 57 -11.45 -5.79 -21.88
CA GLU A 57 -10.37 -5.89 -22.88
C GLU A 57 -9.19 -4.93 -22.63
N PHE A 58 -9.41 -3.86 -21.89
CA PHE A 58 -8.37 -2.88 -21.58
C PHE A 58 -7.45 -3.32 -20.43
N SER A 59 -7.75 -4.41 -19.73
CA SER A 59 -7.01 -4.87 -18.55
C SER A 59 -6.77 -6.37 -18.58
N ASN A 60 -5.63 -6.82 -18.05
CA ASN A 60 -5.30 -8.23 -17.88
C ASN A 60 -5.48 -8.74 -16.43
N TYR A 61 -6.13 -7.95 -15.57
CA TYR A 61 -6.41 -8.31 -14.17
C TYR A 61 -7.82 -8.85 -13.97
N THR A 62 -7.96 -9.63 -12.90
CA THR A 62 -9.27 -10.12 -12.45
C THR A 62 -10.16 -8.96 -11.98
N PRO A 63 -11.50 -9.13 -12.00
CA PRO A 63 -12.45 -8.04 -11.73
C PRO A 63 -12.28 -7.33 -10.37
N ALA A 64 -11.73 -8.01 -9.36
CA ALA A 64 -11.59 -7.47 -8.01
C ALA A 64 -10.82 -6.15 -7.97
N TYR A 65 -9.66 -6.07 -8.65
CA TYR A 65 -8.87 -4.85 -8.66
C TYR A 65 -9.55 -3.72 -9.46
N LEU A 66 -10.26 -4.07 -10.54
CA LEU A 66 -11.06 -3.11 -11.32
C LEU A 66 -12.23 -2.55 -10.50
N TYR A 67 -12.87 -3.37 -9.66
CA TYR A 67 -13.89 -2.88 -8.73
C TYR A 67 -13.31 -1.92 -7.69
N LEU A 68 -12.12 -2.21 -7.16
CA LEU A 68 -11.42 -1.29 -6.25
C LEU A 68 -11.13 0.04 -6.92
N MET A 69 -10.64 0.04 -8.17
CA MET A 69 -10.46 1.27 -8.95
C MET A 69 -11.78 2.00 -9.19
N TYR A 70 -12.85 1.26 -9.52
CA TYR A 70 -14.18 1.82 -9.75
C TYR A 70 -14.75 2.48 -8.49
N ILE A 71 -14.56 1.88 -7.31
CA ILE A 71 -14.95 2.49 -6.03
C ILE A 71 -14.04 3.68 -5.74
N ALA A 72 -12.73 3.56 -5.95
CA ALA A 72 -11.78 4.61 -5.67
C ALA A 72 -12.00 5.87 -6.53
N ARG A 73 -12.61 5.72 -7.72
CA ARG A 73 -13.04 6.86 -8.55
C ARG A 73 -14.00 7.81 -7.82
N LEU A 74 -14.73 7.36 -6.80
CA LEU A 74 -15.61 8.23 -6.00
C LEU A 74 -14.82 9.33 -5.28
N PHE A 75 -13.51 9.14 -5.10
CA PHE A 75 -12.61 10.10 -4.48
C PHE A 75 -11.91 11.02 -5.49
N SER A 76 -12.25 10.95 -6.78
CA SER A 76 -11.58 11.70 -7.85
C SER A 76 -11.69 13.23 -7.73
N ARG A 77 -12.59 13.73 -6.87
CA ARG A 77 -12.71 15.17 -6.57
C ARG A 77 -11.59 15.66 -5.64
N TRP A 78 -10.99 14.76 -4.87
CA TRP A 78 -9.95 15.08 -3.89
C TRP A 78 -8.59 14.48 -4.25
N LEU A 79 -8.59 13.40 -5.03
CA LEU A 79 -7.39 12.66 -5.41
C LEU A 79 -7.30 12.57 -6.93
N ASP A 80 -6.11 12.78 -7.48
CA ASP A 80 -5.84 12.50 -8.88
C ASP A 80 -5.77 10.98 -9.14
N GLY A 81 -5.73 10.59 -10.41
CA GLY A 81 -5.68 9.17 -10.78
C GLY A 81 -4.43 8.47 -10.23
N PHE A 82 -3.31 9.19 -10.17
CA PHE A 82 -2.05 8.65 -9.69
C PHE A 82 -2.11 8.33 -8.19
N ALA A 83 -2.68 9.24 -7.41
CA ALA A 83 -2.97 9.08 -6.00
C ALA A 83 -3.92 7.91 -5.74
N ILE A 84 -4.97 7.77 -6.56
CA ILE A 84 -5.93 6.67 -6.47
C ILE A 84 -5.25 5.32 -6.73
N ILE A 85 -4.39 5.22 -7.74
CA ILE A 85 -3.67 3.96 -8.02
C ILE A 85 -2.77 3.57 -6.83
N LYS A 86 -2.12 4.54 -6.19
CA LYS A 86 -1.19 4.27 -5.08
C LYS A 86 -1.87 4.07 -3.72
N ILE A 87 -3.04 4.67 -3.49
CA ILE A 87 -3.71 4.55 -2.20
C ILE A 87 -4.31 3.15 -2.00
N ILE A 88 -4.76 2.50 -3.07
CA ILE A 88 -5.31 1.13 -3.00
C ILE A 88 -4.29 0.15 -2.38
N PRO A 89 -3.09 -0.08 -2.94
CA PRO A 89 -2.11 -0.97 -2.33
C PRO A 89 -1.67 -0.50 -0.94
N THR A 90 -1.60 0.83 -0.70
CA THR A 90 -1.29 1.37 0.64
C THR A 90 -2.31 0.94 1.71
N ILE A 91 -3.59 0.95 1.38
CA ILE A 91 -4.65 0.49 2.29
C ILE A 91 -4.52 -1.01 2.54
N PHE A 92 -4.24 -1.82 1.52
CA PHE A 92 -4.06 -3.26 1.68
C PHE A 92 -2.79 -3.63 2.48
N ASP A 93 -1.71 -2.85 2.36
CA ASP A 93 -0.51 -3.00 3.21
C ASP A 93 -0.84 -2.73 4.68
N LEU A 94 -1.66 -1.69 4.96
CA LEU A 94 -2.13 -1.38 6.32
C LEU A 94 -3.05 -2.47 6.87
N ILE A 95 -3.98 -2.99 6.07
CA ILE A 95 -4.86 -4.10 6.46
C ILE A 95 -4.03 -5.35 6.76
N SER A 96 -3.02 -5.64 5.93
CA SER A 96 -2.12 -6.78 6.11
C SER A 96 -1.25 -6.63 7.37
N ALA A 97 -0.74 -5.42 7.64
CA ALA A 97 -0.01 -5.13 8.88
C ALA A 97 -0.91 -5.32 10.12
N LEU A 98 -2.17 -4.89 10.07
CA LEU A 98 -3.14 -5.14 11.12
C LEU A 98 -3.43 -6.64 11.30
N ALA A 99 -3.59 -7.39 10.21
CA ALA A 99 -3.79 -8.83 10.27
C ALA A 99 -2.61 -9.55 10.95
N ILE A 100 -1.37 -9.15 10.61
CA ILE A 100 -0.15 -9.67 11.24
C ILE A 100 -0.10 -9.33 12.73
N TYR A 101 -0.46 -8.11 13.10
CA TYR A 101 -0.59 -7.73 14.51
C TYR A 101 -1.59 -8.65 15.24
N LEU A 102 -2.79 -8.83 14.69
CA LEU A 102 -3.84 -9.66 15.28
C LEU A 102 -3.41 -11.13 15.42
N LEU A 103 -2.78 -11.70 14.39
CA LEU A 103 -2.25 -13.06 14.44
C LEU A 103 -1.14 -13.20 15.49
N ALA A 104 -0.20 -12.25 15.54
CA ALA A 104 0.88 -12.29 16.51
C ALA A 104 0.39 -12.14 17.96
N ARG A 105 -0.72 -11.40 18.18
CA ARG A 105 -1.37 -11.28 19.49
C ARG A 105 -1.94 -12.60 20.02
N LEU A 106 -2.22 -13.58 19.15
CA LEU A 106 -2.64 -14.92 19.58
C LEU A 106 -1.50 -15.71 20.24
N ARG A 107 -0.23 -15.30 20.01
CA ARG A 107 0.96 -16.00 20.50
C ARG A 107 1.77 -15.21 21.53
N PHE A 108 1.76 -13.89 21.46
CA PHE A 108 2.63 -13.04 22.28
C PHE A 108 1.82 -12.01 23.07
N ASP A 109 1.99 -12.03 24.40
CA ASP A 109 1.35 -11.05 25.31
C ASP A 109 2.16 -9.76 25.48
N ASN A 110 3.38 -9.71 24.93
CA ASN A 110 4.29 -8.56 25.02
C ASN A 110 4.24 -7.67 23.76
N ASP A 111 5.28 -6.85 23.56
CA ASP A 111 5.36 -5.88 22.48
C ASP A 111 5.69 -6.46 21.08
N ARG A 112 6.00 -7.76 20.97
CA ARG A 112 6.38 -8.41 19.69
C ARG A 112 5.34 -8.26 18.56
N PRO A 113 4.02 -8.30 18.81
CA PRO A 113 3.02 -8.12 17.76
C PRO A 113 3.13 -6.77 17.05
N TYR A 114 3.43 -5.69 17.79
CA TYR A 114 3.66 -4.37 17.21
C TYR A 114 4.88 -4.38 16.30
N LEU A 115 5.95 -5.05 16.74
CA LEU A 115 7.20 -5.12 15.98
C LEU A 115 7.02 -5.90 14.70
N LEU A 116 6.34 -7.05 14.74
CA LEU A 116 6.09 -7.87 13.56
C LEU A 116 5.25 -7.13 12.50
N ALA A 117 4.21 -6.40 12.94
CA ALA A 117 3.41 -5.58 12.05
C ALA A 117 4.22 -4.42 11.44
N ALA A 118 5.05 -3.74 12.24
CA ALA A 118 5.91 -2.66 11.76
C ALA A 118 6.99 -3.16 10.79
N ILE A 119 7.58 -4.33 11.05
CA ILE A 119 8.55 -4.98 10.15
C ILE A 119 7.88 -5.32 8.81
N PHE A 120 6.70 -5.93 8.83
CA PHE A 120 5.97 -6.23 7.62
C PHE A 120 5.70 -4.96 6.81
N PHE A 121 5.16 -3.92 7.45
CA PHE A 121 4.83 -2.67 6.77
C PHE A 121 6.10 -2.01 6.20
N TYR A 122 7.21 -2.04 6.94
CA TYR A 122 8.51 -1.56 6.46
C TYR A 122 8.96 -2.30 5.18
N PHE A 123 8.91 -3.63 5.17
CA PHE A 123 9.32 -4.41 3.99
C PHE A 123 8.37 -4.24 2.80
N ALA A 124 7.06 -4.21 3.02
CA ALA A 124 6.09 -3.92 1.96
C ALA A 124 6.43 -2.63 1.21
N ASN A 125 6.93 -1.62 1.92
CA ASN A 125 7.38 -0.35 1.35
C ASN A 125 8.76 -0.41 0.64
N HIS A 126 9.65 -1.32 1.05
CA HIS A 126 10.98 -1.45 0.49
C HIS A 126 11.00 -2.29 -0.80
N TYR A 127 10.20 -3.36 -0.87
CA TYR A 127 10.11 -4.21 -2.07
C TYR A 127 9.59 -3.44 -3.30
N VAL A 128 8.71 -2.45 -3.10
CA VAL A 128 8.26 -1.53 -4.16
C VAL A 128 9.41 -0.76 -4.82
N GLN A 129 10.55 -0.59 -4.14
CA GLN A 129 11.70 0.16 -4.68
C GLN A 129 12.69 -0.69 -5.47
N GLN A 130 12.83 -1.99 -5.19
CA GLN A 130 13.89 -2.82 -5.79
C GLN A 130 13.70 -3.05 -7.30
N HIS A 131 12.46 -3.01 -7.80
CA HIS A 131 12.18 -3.14 -9.24
C HIS A 131 12.63 -1.93 -10.09
N ARG A 132 13.15 -0.86 -9.49
CA ARG A 132 13.77 0.25 -10.24
C ARG A 132 15.29 0.12 -10.44
N LEU A 133 16.01 -0.51 -9.52
CA LEU A 133 17.47 -0.63 -9.63
C LEU A 133 17.91 -1.70 -10.64
N GLY A 134 16.99 -2.56 -11.09
CA GLY A 134 17.22 -3.56 -12.13
C GLY A 134 16.81 -3.14 -13.54
N ALA A 135 16.12 -2.01 -13.72
CA ALA A 135 15.53 -1.60 -15.00
C ALA A 135 16.38 -0.61 -15.81
N ASN A 136 17.53 -0.18 -15.29
CA ASN A 136 18.54 0.60 -16.00
C ASN A 136 19.70 -0.26 -16.52
N ARG A 137 19.43 -1.52 -16.89
CA ARG A 137 20.39 -2.39 -17.60
C ARG A 137 19.79 -2.89 -18.88
#